data_AF-A0A955MI98-F1
#
_entry.id   AF-A0A955MI98-F1
#
_cell.length_a   1.000
_cell.length_b   1.000
_cell.length_c   1.000
_cell.angle_alpha   90.00
_cell.angle_beta   90.00
_cell.angle_gamma   90.00
#
_symmetry.space_group_name_H-M   'P 1'
#
loop_
_entity.id
_entity.type
_entity.pdbx_description
1 polymer ?
#
loop_
_entity_poly.entity_id
_entity_poly.type
_entity_poly.pdbx_seq_one_letter_code
_entity_poly.pdbx_strand_id
1 'polypeptide(L)'
;MKKYYFITLFFSISLLINPYTASALIIYDSYGIGNDLENGVFNFGRAESGVDRDVGFQFIPDTSVYLDQITVSIVLQDDRSNYRDVVLWLMADDNGKPGSIIESLYFNSPDGPAFFPSYNFPLTTLYSAKRPLLSQGMPYYLIASDNFETNTPPLNTLFAWEIEDTEFPRIHPIILRNFSDRPWTEPLNSQFVPQARIIGSPVPEPATLALFGTGLLGTFFRRKKFV
;
A
#
# COMPACT_ATOMS: atom_id res chain seq x y z
N MET A 1 32.42 47.59 -2.35
CA MET A 1 32.46 46.14 -2.68
C MET A 1 31.72 45.21 -1.70
N LYS A 2 30.83 45.68 -0.80
CA LYS A 2 30.14 44.80 0.18
C LYS A 2 28.72 44.31 -0.20
N LYS A 3 28.11 44.79 -1.30
CA LYS A 3 26.68 44.53 -1.61
C LYS A 3 26.39 43.20 -2.33
N TYR A 4 27.37 42.53 -2.94
CA TYR A 4 27.11 41.32 -3.75
C TYR A 4 27.02 40.01 -2.96
N TYR A 5 27.52 39.96 -1.71
CA TYR A 5 27.47 38.76 -0.88
C TYR A 5 26.06 38.42 -0.39
N PHE A 6 25.23 39.43 -0.16
CA PHE A 6 23.87 39.24 0.38
C PHE A 6 22.90 38.62 -0.63
N ILE A 7 23.05 38.97 -1.93
CA ILE A 7 22.19 38.47 -3.01
C ILE A 7 22.49 36.99 -3.31
N THR A 8 23.75 36.58 -3.19
CA THR A 8 24.16 35.20 -3.49
C THR A 8 23.70 34.23 -2.39
N LEU A 9 23.67 34.66 -1.12
CA LEU A 9 23.20 33.84 0.00
C LEU A 9 21.69 33.57 -0.06
N PHE A 10 20.90 34.58 -0.48
CA PHE A 10 19.45 34.47 -0.59
C PHE A 10 19.04 33.48 -1.69
N PHE A 11 19.71 33.50 -2.85
CA PHE A 11 19.43 32.56 -3.94
C PHE A 11 19.69 31.09 -3.57
N SER A 12 20.71 30.82 -2.77
CA SER A 12 21.03 29.47 -2.29
C SER A 12 20.01 28.92 -1.29
N ILE A 13 19.40 29.79 -0.48
CA ILE A 13 18.35 29.38 0.47
C ILE A 13 17.02 29.13 -0.27
N SER A 14 16.69 29.90 -1.30
CA SER A 14 15.45 29.70 -2.09
C SER A 14 15.44 28.37 -2.86
N LEU A 15 16.61 27.88 -3.30
CA LEU A 15 16.74 26.58 -3.98
C LEU A 15 16.63 25.37 -3.04
N LEU A 16 16.82 25.56 -1.73
CA LEU A 16 16.60 24.53 -0.70
C LEU A 16 15.13 24.43 -0.25
N ILE A 17 14.28 25.36 -0.69
CA ILE A 17 12.83 25.38 -0.43
C ILE A 17 12.09 25.13 -1.75
N ASN A 18 12.60 24.25 -2.61
CA ASN A 18 11.67 23.52 -3.47
C ASN A 18 11.07 22.45 -2.56
N PRO A 19 9.81 22.61 -2.07
CA PRO A 19 9.09 21.43 -1.64
C PRO A 19 9.05 20.57 -2.89
N TYR A 20 9.86 19.51 -2.93
CA TYR A 20 9.51 18.39 -3.76
C TYR A 20 8.14 17.98 -3.25
N THR A 21 7.09 18.46 -3.91
CA THR A 21 5.79 17.82 -3.90
C THR A 21 6.08 16.48 -4.53
N ALA A 22 6.51 15.54 -3.69
CA ALA A 22 6.75 14.17 -4.05
C ALA A 22 5.46 13.72 -4.71
N SER A 23 5.48 13.60 -6.04
CA SER A 23 4.30 13.17 -6.76
C SER A 23 3.98 11.79 -6.24
N ALA A 24 2.73 11.59 -5.83
CA ALA A 24 2.23 10.28 -5.48
C ALA A 24 2.60 9.29 -6.59
N LEU A 25 3.28 8.22 -6.22
CA LEU A 25 3.68 7.16 -7.13
C LEU A 25 2.81 5.94 -6.88
N ILE A 26 2.29 5.38 -7.96
CA ILE A 26 1.58 4.10 -7.95
C ILE A 26 2.63 3.00 -7.86
N ILE A 27 2.61 2.26 -6.76
CA ILE A 27 3.53 1.17 -6.42
C ILE A 27 2.98 -0.16 -6.93
N TYR A 28 1.65 -0.27 -6.95
CA TYR A 28 0.91 -1.43 -7.42
C TYR A 28 -0.48 -0.94 -7.86
N ASP A 29 -1.00 -1.48 -8.96
CA ASP A 29 -2.36 -1.21 -9.45
C ASP A 29 -2.86 -2.39 -10.27
N SER A 30 -3.93 -3.01 -9.81
CA SER A 30 -4.62 -4.10 -10.50
C SER A 30 -6.02 -3.72 -11.02
N TYR A 31 -6.42 -2.45 -10.99
CA TYR A 31 -7.76 -2.04 -11.47
C TYR A 31 -7.87 -1.85 -13.00
N GLY A 32 -6.78 -2.05 -13.74
CA GLY A 32 -6.75 -1.83 -15.19
C GLY A 32 -7.06 -0.37 -15.59
N ILE A 33 -7.44 -0.18 -16.85
CA ILE A 33 -7.86 1.14 -17.38
C ILE A 33 -9.33 1.36 -17.00
N GLY A 34 -9.66 2.49 -16.37
CA GLY A 34 -11.05 2.87 -16.07
C GLY A 34 -11.53 2.53 -14.66
N ASN A 35 -10.82 1.64 -13.94
CA ASN A 35 -11.30 1.01 -12.71
C ASN A 35 -12.62 0.27 -12.93
N ASP A 36 -12.75 -0.47 -14.03
CA ASP A 36 -13.97 -1.21 -14.35
C ASP A 36 -14.11 -2.42 -13.41
N LEU A 37 -15.07 -2.33 -12.48
CA LEU A 37 -15.39 -3.36 -11.47
C LEU A 37 -16.53 -4.29 -11.94
N GLU A 38 -16.88 -4.25 -13.23
CA GLU A 38 -18.16 -4.79 -13.73
C GLU A 38 -18.21 -6.34 -13.78
N ASN A 39 -17.08 -7.05 -13.60
CA ASN A 39 -17.02 -8.52 -13.72
C ASN A 39 -16.15 -9.20 -12.63
N GLY A 40 -15.96 -8.56 -11.47
CA GLY A 40 -15.16 -9.12 -10.39
C GLY A 40 -15.67 -10.50 -9.94
N VAL A 41 -14.77 -11.49 -9.92
CA VAL A 41 -15.01 -12.72 -9.15
C VAL A 41 -14.74 -12.37 -7.68
N PHE A 42 -15.33 -13.11 -6.74
CA PHE A 42 -15.12 -12.88 -5.30
C PHE A 42 -14.41 -14.07 -4.67
N ASN A 43 -13.32 -13.81 -3.95
CA ASN A 43 -12.73 -14.79 -3.05
C ASN A 43 -13.18 -14.49 -1.62
N PHE A 44 -14.09 -15.30 -1.11
CA PHE A 44 -14.71 -15.10 0.20
C PHE A 44 -13.79 -15.55 1.33
N GLY A 45 -13.48 -14.66 2.26
CA GLY A 45 -13.15 -15.05 3.63
C GLY A 45 -14.40 -15.64 4.27
N ARG A 46 -14.53 -16.97 4.33
CA ARG A 46 -15.70 -17.61 4.96
C ARG A 46 -15.33 -18.26 6.28
N ALA A 47 -15.79 -17.65 7.36
CA ALA A 47 -15.84 -18.25 8.69
C ALA A 47 -17.01 -19.23 8.81
N GLU A 48 -17.10 -20.25 7.95
CA GLU A 48 -17.99 -21.37 8.27
C GLU A 48 -17.41 -22.08 9.48
N SER A 49 -18.11 -22.07 10.62
CA SER A 49 -17.74 -22.71 11.89
C SER A 49 -16.70 -21.99 12.79
N GLY A 50 -16.56 -20.66 12.69
CA GLY A 50 -15.68 -19.89 13.58
C GLY A 50 -14.22 -19.88 13.13
N VAL A 51 -14.00 -19.82 11.82
CA VAL A 51 -12.68 -19.80 11.19
C VAL A 51 -12.39 -18.39 10.69
N ASP A 52 -11.51 -17.66 11.36
CA ASP A 52 -10.91 -16.46 10.76
C ASP A 52 -10.21 -16.87 9.45
N ARG A 53 -10.50 -16.16 8.36
CA ARG A 53 -9.85 -16.39 7.06
C ARG A 53 -9.20 -15.11 6.59
N ASP A 54 -7.90 -15.06 6.79
CA ASP A 54 -7.02 -14.06 6.22
C ASP A 54 -6.84 -14.33 4.73
N VAL A 55 -7.04 -13.31 3.91
CA VAL A 55 -6.86 -13.39 2.46
C VAL A 55 -6.07 -12.19 2.00
N GLY A 56 -5.07 -12.41 1.17
CA GLY A 56 -4.33 -11.31 0.58
C GLY A 56 -3.41 -11.75 -0.54
N PHE A 57 -2.43 -10.91 -0.85
CA PHE A 57 -1.49 -11.15 -1.94
C PHE A 57 -0.15 -10.47 -1.67
N GLN A 58 0.86 -10.91 -2.42
CA GLN A 58 2.19 -10.31 -2.42
C GLN A 58 2.27 -9.19 -3.46
N PHE A 59 2.95 -8.11 -3.12
CA PHE A 59 3.39 -7.08 -4.07
C PHE A 59 4.86 -6.70 -3.83
N ILE A 60 5.52 -6.18 -4.86
CA ILE A 60 6.92 -5.75 -4.81
C ILE A 60 7.01 -4.32 -5.36
N PRO A 61 7.44 -3.33 -4.57
CA PRO A 61 7.65 -1.97 -5.06
C PRO A 61 8.78 -1.89 -6.07
N ASP A 62 8.53 -1.25 -7.22
CA ASP A 62 9.56 -0.97 -8.22
C ASP A 62 10.51 0.17 -7.82
N THR A 63 10.17 0.92 -6.78
CA THR A 63 11.04 1.94 -6.18
C THR A 63 10.75 2.11 -4.69
N SER A 64 11.69 2.75 -3.99
CA SER A 64 11.56 3.01 -2.56
C SER A 64 10.65 4.21 -2.31
N VAL A 65 9.67 4.02 -1.42
CA VAL A 65 8.57 4.95 -1.17
C VAL A 65 8.16 4.94 0.30
N TYR A 66 7.70 6.06 0.82
CA TYR A 66 6.91 6.09 2.03
C TYR A 66 5.44 5.82 1.66
N LEU A 67 4.84 4.78 2.21
CA LEU A 67 3.44 4.47 1.95
C LEU A 67 2.56 5.65 2.37
N ASP A 68 1.64 6.08 1.52
CA ASP A 68 0.69 7.14 1.82
C ASP A 68 -0.74 6.61 1.90
N GLN A 69 -1.17 5.80 0.93
CA GLN A 69 -2.53 5.26 0.91
C GLN A 69 -2.63 3.94 0.15
N ILE A 70 -3.67 3.18 0.48
CA ILE A 70 -4.04 1.93 -0.17
C ILE A 70 -5.51 2.03 -0.56
N THR A 71 -5.84 1.74 -1.81
CA THR A 71 -7.21 1.70 -2.31
C THR A 71 -7.58 0.27 -2.65
N VAL A 72 -8.60 -0.27 -2.01
CA VAL A 72 -9.06 -1.66 -2.18
C VAL A 72 -10.53 -1.69 -2.58
N SER A 73 -10.93 -2.76 -3.25
CA SER A 73 -12.33 -3.13 -3.44
C SER A 73 -12.60 -4.40 -2.64
N ILE A 74 -13.27 -4.20 -1.50
CA ILE A 74 -13.71 -5.27 -0.61
C ILE A 74 -15.22 -5.13 -0.46
N VAL A 75 -15.89 -6.27 -0.39
CA VAL A 75 -17.33 -6.33 -0.11
C VAL A 75 -17.60 -7.14 1.15
N LEU A 76 -18.68 -6.80 1.85
CA LEU A 76 -19.23 -7.58 2.94
C LEU A 76 -20.38 -8.45 2.42
N GLN A 77 -20.46 -9.70 2.83
CA GLN A 77 -21.45 -10.64 2.28
C GLN A 77 -22.84 -10.48 2.88
N ASP A 78 -22.97 -10.06 4.14
CA ASP A 78 -24.26 -9.90 4.81
C ASP A 78 -24.37 -8.58 5.58
N ASP A 79 -25.59 -8.14 5.83
CA ASP A 79 -25.92 -6.91 6.58
C ASP A 79 -25.61 -6.99 8.08
N ARG A 80 -25.20 -8.17 8.55
CA ARG A 80 -24.77 -8.42 9.93
C ARG A 80 -23.27 -8.18 10.11
N SER A 81 -22.51 -8.25 9.01
CA SER A 81 -21.10 -7.91 8.96
C SER A 81 -20.92 -6.43 9.27
N ASN A 82 -20.02 -6.13 10.19
CA ASN A 82 -19.65 -4.75 10.48
C ASN A 82 -18.32 -4.48 9.78
N TYR A 83 -18.26 -3.47 8.90
CA TYR A 83 -17.01 -3.11 8.21
C TYR A 83 -15.86 -2.78 9.17
N ARG A 84 -16.18 -2.38 10.41
CA ARG A 84 -15.17 -2.12 11.45
C ARG A 84 -14.46 -3.40 11.91
N ASP A 85 -15.04 -4.54 11.59
CA ASP A 85 -14.50 -5.85 11.91
C ASP A 85 -13.62 -6.38 10.76
N VAL A 86 -13.45 -5.63 9.66
CA VAL A 86 -12.44 -5.95 8.65
C VAL A 86 -11.24 -5.02 8.86
N VAL A 87 -10.04 -5.60 8.83
CA VAL A 87 -8.79 -4.87 8.94
C VAL A 87 -7.89 -5.23 7.76
N LEU A 88 -7.14 -4.25 7.27
CA LEU A 88 -6.14 -4.44 6.22
C LEU A 88 -4.75 -4.37 6.84
N TRP A 89 -4.02 -5.48 6.84
CA TRP A 89 -2.65 -5.55 7.33
C TRP A 89 -1.66 -5.40 6.18
N LEU A 90 -0.77 -4.43 6.30
CA LEU A 90 0.50 -4.40 5.59
C LEU A 90 1.51 -5.23 6.39
N MET A 91 2.06 -6.26 5.78
CA MET A 91 3.00 -7.18 6.43
C MET A 91 4.33 -7.26 5.68
N ALA A 92 5.41 -7.44 6.43
CA ALA A 92 6.72 -7.74 5.87
C ALA A 92 6.76 -9.16 5.30
N ASP A 93 7.68 -9.43 4.38
CA ASP A 93 8.01 -10.80 4.00
C ASP A 93 8.88 -11.50 5.05
N ASP A 94 8.55 -12.76 5.30
CA ASP A 94 9.34 -13.71 6.06
C ASP A 94 9.51 -15.00 5.25
N ASN A 95 10.56 -15.02 4.41
CA ASN A 95 10.93 -16.17 3.58
C ASN A 95 9.85 -16.59 2.58
N GLY A 96 9.28 -15.62 1.85
CA GLY A 96 8.24 -15.88 0.85
C GLY A 96 6.84 -16.07 1.43
N LYS A 97 6.61 -15.65 2.69
CA LYS A 97 5.30 -15.67 3.35
C LYS A 97 5.07 -14.39 4.15
N PRO A 98 3.81 -14.04 4.48
CA PRO A 98 3.55 -12.91 5.37
C PRO A 98 4.17 -13.13 6.76
N GLY A 99 4.97 -12.16 7.21
CA GLY A 99 5.72 -12.15 8.46
C GLY A 99 5.10 -11.25 9.52
N SER A 100 5.83 -10.25 9.98
CA SER A 100 5.35 -9.29 10.99
C SER A 100 4.44 -8.22 10.38
N ILE A 101 3.43 -7.79 11.14
CA ILE A 101 2.55 -6.66 10.76
C ILE A 101 3.35 -5.35 10.87
N ILE A 102 3.47 -4.63 9.77
CA ILE A 102 4.07 -3.29 9.70
C ILE A 102 3.02 -2.25 10.12
N GLU A 103 1.83 -2.35 9.53
CA GLU A 103 0.72 -1.41 9.76
C GLU A 103 -0.62 -2.12 9.61
N SER A 104 -1.59 -1.74 10.45
CA SER A 104 -2.99 -2.15 10.35
C SER A 104 -3.83 -0.93 9.98
N LEU A 105 -4.55 -1.02 8.87
CA LEU A 105 -5.44 0.01 8.36
C LEU A 105 -6.89 -0.41 8.58
N TYR A 106 -7.71 0.51 9.08
CA TYR A 106 -9.09 0.25 9.46
C TYR A 106 -10.05 1.02 8.57
N PHE A 107 -11.15 0.38 8.18
CA PHE A 107 -12.22 1.01 7.43
C PHE A 107 -12.98 2.01 8.31
N ASN A 108 -13.06 3.26 7.86
CA ASN A 108 -13.81 4.32 8.53
C ASN A 108 -15.15 4.56 7.85
N SER A 109 -16.19 4.81 8.65
CA SER A 109 -17.50 5.27 8.15
C SER A 109 -17.39 6.69 7.58
N PRO A 110 -18.12 7.06 6.51
CA PRO A 110 -19.12 6.27 5.77
C PRO A 110 -18.55 5.45 4.60
N ASP A 111 -17.29 5.63 4.24
CA ASP A 111 -16.68 5.10 3.00
C ASP A 111 -16.18 3.64 3.12
N GLY A 112 -16.81 2.86 4.00
CA GLY A 112 -16.46 1.46 4.21
C GLY A 112 -16.81 0.56 3.00
N PRO A 113 -16.40 -0.71 3.05
CA PRO A 113 -16.76 -1.73 2.07
C PRO A 113 -18.29 -1.78 1.87
N ALA A 114 -18.75 -1.93 0.63
CA ALA A 114 -20.18 -2.11 0.37
C ALA A 114 -20.66 -3.52 0.74
N PHE A 115 -21.96 -3.66 0.92
CA PHE A 115 -22.62 -4.96 1.09
C PHE A 115 -22.97 -5.58 -0.26
N PHE A 116 -22.67 -6.86 -0.41
CA PHE A 116 -23.18 -7.70 -1.49
C PHE A 116 -24.71 -7.89 -1.32
N PRO A 117 -25.51 -7.94 -2.41
CA PRO A 117 -25.16 -7.95 -3.82
C PRO A 117 -25.22 -6.56 -4.48
N SER A 118 -24.72 -5.48 -3.84
CA SER A 118 -24.61 -4.19 -4.52
C SER A 118 -23.82 -4.35 -5.82
N TYR A 119 -24.37 -3.93 -6.95
CA TYR A 119 -23.65 -3.89 -8.24
C TYR A 119 -22.67 -2.72 -8.34
N ASN A 120 -22.59 -1.88 -7.31
CA ASN A 120 -21.62 -0.81 -7.21
C ASN A 120 -20.68 -1.14 -6.05
N PHE A 121 -19.46 -1.54 -6.39
CA PHE A 121 -18.40 -1.85 -5.44
C PHE A 121 -17.56 -0.57 -5.24
N PRO A 122 -17.71 0.15 -4.13
CA PRO A 122 -16.98 1.37 -3.93
C PRO A 122 -15.50 1.03 -3.73
N LEU A 123 -14.64 1.75 -4.44
CA LEU A 123 -13.22 1.80 -4.09
C LEU A 123 -13.08 2.51 -2.75
N THR A 124 -12.55 1.81 -1.75
CA THR A 124 -12.25 2.41 -0.45
C THR A 124 -10.78 2.74 -0.35
N THR A 125 -10.46 4.02 -0.10
CA THR A 125 -9.10 4.46 0.16
C THR A 125 -8.83 4.55 1.67
N LEU A 126 -7.79 3.84 2.11
CA LEU A 126 -7.26 3.84 3.47
C LEU A 126 -5.92 4.58 3.48
N TYR A 127 -5.77 5.53 4.40
CA TYR A 127 -4.55 6.32 4.54
C TYR A 127 -3.60 5.69 5.56
N SER A 128 -2.31 5.62 5.22
CA SER A 128 -1.27 5.18 6.14
C SER A 128 -1.01 6.24 7.20
N ALA A 129 -1.12 5.86 8.47
CA ALA A 129 -0.83 6.71 9.60
C ALA A 129 0.67 6.66 9.96
N LYS A 130 1.30 5.49 9.81
CA LYS A 130 2.72 5.29 10.13
C LYS A 130 3.66 5.74 9.00
N ARG A 131 3.17 5.77 7.76
CA ARG A 131 3.93 6.02 6.53
C ARG A 131 5.23 5.21 6.47
N PRO A 132 5.16 3.87 6.57
CA PRO A 132 6.36 3.03 6.56
C PRO A 132 7.13 3.18 5.24
N LEU A 133 8.46 3.07 5.33
CA LEU A 133 9.32 2.97 4.16
C LEU A 133 9.16 1.57 3.55
N LEU A 134 8.67 1.52 2.32
CA LEU A 134 8.68 0.32 1.48
C LEU A 134 9.90 0.41 0.56
N SER A 135 10.78 -0.57 0.67
CA SER A 135 12.03 -0.61 -0.09
C SER A 135 11.82 -1.21 -1.47
N GLN A 136 12.49 -0.63 -2.47
CA GLN A 136 12.54 -1.17 -3.82
C GLN A 136 12.95 -2.65 -3.83
N GLY A 137 12.24 -3.47 -4.60
CA GLY A 137 12.57 -4.88 -4.83
C GLY A 137 12.30 -5.80 -3.63
N MET A 138 11.78 -5.27 -2.52
CA MET A 138 11.42 -6.08 -1.35
C MET A 138 9.96 -6.51 -1.42
N PRO A 139 9.64 -7.79 -1.21
CA PRO A 139 8.26 -8.25 -1.14
C PRO A 139 7.56 -7.79 0.14
N TYR A 140 6.29 -7.45 -0.02
CA TYR A 140 5.35 -7.11 1.05
C TYR A 140 4.03 -7.83 0.79
N TYR A 141 3.23 -7.98 1.85
CA TYR A 141 1.90 -8.57 1.75
C TYR A 141 0.85 -7.57 2.17
N LEU A 142 -0.27 -7.59 1.45
CA LEU A 142 -1.47 -6.88 1.81
C LEU A 142 -2.56 -7.91 2.10
N ILE A 143 -2.95 -8.01 3.36
CA ILE A 143 -3.89 -9.02 3.88
C ILE A 143 -5.14 -8.33 4.39
N ALA A 144 -6.32 -8.74 3.93
CA ALA A 144 -7.57 -8.45 4.62
C ALA A 144 -7.87 -9.59 5.60
N SER A 145 -8.30 -9.21 6.79
CA SER A 145 -8.58 -10.11 7.91
C SER A 145 -9.87 -9.68 8.60
N ASP A 146 -10.58 -10.63 9.20
CA ASP A 146 -11.55 -10.27 10.21
C ASP A 146 -10.78 -9.96 11.51
N ASN A 147 -11.07 -8.83 12.15
CA ASN A 147 -10.27 -8.24 13.23
C ASN A 147 -10.39 -9.04 14.54
N PHE A 148 -10.03 -10.33 14.51
CA PHE A 148 -10.13 -11.28 15.61
C PHE A 148 -8.98 -11.10 16.61
N GLU A 149 -8.83 -9.91 17.19
CA GLU A 149 -7.90 -9.71 18.32
C GLU A 149 -8.50 -10.17 19.66
N THR A 150 -9.80 -10.46 19.72
CA THR A 150 -10.45 -10.89 20.97
C THR A 150 -10.92 -12.34 20.87
N ASN A 151 -10.61 -13.15 21.90
CA ASN A 151 -11.08 -14.53 22.11
C ASN A 151 -12.62 -14.70 22.20
N THR A 152 -13.39 -13.69 21.77
CA THR A 152 -14.84 -13.72 21.73
C THR A 152 -15.21 -13.73 20.25
N PRO A 153 -15.75 -14.83 19.71
CA PRO A 153 -16.04 -14.88 18.28
C PRO A 153 -17.05 -13.78 17.92
N PRO A 154 -16.67 -12.79 17.07
CA PRO A 154 -17.66 -11.91 16.49
C PRO A 154 -18.53 -12.74 15.55
N LEU A 155 -19.81 -12.36 15.49
CA LEU A 155 -20.80 -12.97 14.63
C LEU A 155 -20.42 -12.71 13.16
N ASN A 156 -20.02 -13.77 12.45
CA ASN A 156 -20.18 -13.95 11.00
C ASN A 156 -19.74 -12.78 10.09
N THR A 157 -18.65 -12.05 10.37
CA THR A 157 -18.14 -11.09 9.38
C THR A 157 -17.60 -11.86 8.19
N LEU A 158 -18.24 -11.67 7.05
CA LEU A 158 -17.89 -12.31 5.80
C LEU A 158 -17.49 -11.22 4.83
N PHE A 159 -16.23 -11.23 4.41
CA PHE A 159 -15.73 -10.30 3.41
C PHE A 159 -15.21 -11.04 2.19
N ALA A 160 -15.16 -10.35 1.06
CA ALA A 160 -14.50 -10.87 -0.12
C ALA A 160 -13.65 -9.79 -0.78
N TRP A 161 -12.48 -10.22 -1.25
CA TRP A 161 -11.73 -9.44 -2.22
C TRP A 161 -12.43 -9.50 -3.55
N GLU A 162 -12.57 -8.35 -4.20
CA GLU A 162 -12.73 -8.34 -5.63
C GLU A 162 -11.43 -8.85 -6.26
N ILE A 163 -11.56 -9.85 -7.13
CA ILE A 163 -10.45 -10.43 -7.86
C ILE A 163 -10.71 -10.29 -9.35
N GLU A 164 -9.67 -9.92 -10.09
CA GLU A 164 -9.71 -9.95 -11.55
C GLU A 164 -9.49 -11.39 -12.03
N ASP A 165 -10.38 -11.89 -12.90
CA ASP A 165 -10.14 -13.10 -13.68
C ASP A 165 -9.31 -12.73 -14.90
N THR A 166 -7.98 -12.69 -14.72
CA THR A 166 -7.09 -12.42 -15.84
C THR A 166 -6.90 -13.71 -16.62
N GLU A 167 -7.32 -13.74 -17.90
CA GLU A 167 -6.91 -14.77 -18.87
C GLU A 167 -5.36 -14.87 -19.04
N PHE A 168 -4.62 -13.92 -18.45
CA PHE A 168 -3.17 -13.85 -18.45
C PHE A 168 -2.58 -14.26 -17.09
N PRO A 169 -1.48 -15.02 -17.06
CA PRO A 169 -0.85 -15.47 -15.83
C PRO A 169 -0.06 -14.32 -15.16
N ARG A 170 -0.76 -13.37 -14.53
CA ARG A 170 -0.14 -12.54 -13.48
C ARG A 170 -0.14 -13.38 -12.20
N ILE A 171 0.98 -14.05 -11.95
CA ILE A 171 1.15 -14.97 -10.81
C ILE A 171 1.46 -14.13 -9.57
N HIS A 172 0.45 -13.45 -9.01
CA HIS A 172 0.48 -13.04 -7.62
C HIS A 172 -0.36 -14.04 -6.85
N PRO A 173 0.23 -15.10 -6.26
CA PRO A 173 -0.55 -16.11 -5.58
C PRO A 173 -1.33 -15.43 -4.46
N ILE A 174 -2.63 -15.73 -4.39
CA ILE A 174 -3.40 -15.40 -3.20
C ILE A 174 -2.74 -16.11 -2.04
N ILE A 175 -2.62 -15.46 -0.90
CA ILE A 175 -2.18 -16.10 0.33
C ILE A 175 -3.34 -16.17 1.30
N LEU A 176 -3.44 -17.32 1.94
CA LEU A 176 -4.50 -17.66 2.85
C LEU A 176 -3.91 -18.07 4.19
N ARG A 177 -4.56 -17.68 5.26
CA ARG A 177 -4.40 -18.33 6.56
C ARG A 177 -5.78 -18.56 7.13
N ASN A 178 -6.03 -19.82 7.48
CA ASN A 178 -7.24 -20.21 8.20
C ASN A 178 -6.87 -20.25 9.67
N PHE A 179 -7.50 -19.44 10.51
CA PHE A 179 -7.15 -19.19 11.90
C PHE A 179 -5.79 -18.50 12.07
N SER A 180 -5.76 -17.47 12.90
CA SER A 180 -4.56 -16.68 13.16
C SER A 180 -3.35 -17.47 13.69
N ASP A 181 -3.56 -18.69 14.20
CA ASP A 181 -2.52 -19.59 14.73
C ASP A 181 -1.93 -20.57 13.70
N ARG A 182 -2.51 -20.69 12.50
CA ARG A 182 -2.01 -21.61 11.46
C ARG A 182 -0.98 -20.96 10.55
N PRO A 183 -0.11 -21.76 9.89
CA PRO A 183 0.80 -21.24 8.90
C PRO A 183 0.06 -20.71 7.67
N TRP A 184 0.64 -19.70 7.03
CA TRP A 184 0.21 -19.24 5.71
C TRP A 184 0.36 -20.34 4.66
N THR A 185 -0.67 -20.46 3.84
CA THR A 185 -0.76 -21.39 2.71
C THR A 185 -1.06 -20.64 1.42
N GLU A 186 -0.53 -21.16 0.32
CA GLU A 186 -0.92 -20.74 -1.01
C GLU A 186 -2.02 -21.70 -1.50
N PRO A 187 -3.17 -21.22 -2.00
CA PRO A 187 -4.15 -22.04 -2.67
C PRO A 187 -3.52 -22.62 -3.93
N LEU A 188 -3.73 -23.93 -4.13
CA LEU A 188 -3.32 -24.61 -5.35
C LEU A 188 -4.04 -23.94 -6.55
N ASN A 189 -3.28 -23.39 -7.49
CA ASN A 189 -3.75 -22.84 -8.77
C ASN A 189 -4.62 -21.57 -8.71
N SER A 190 -4.38 -20.61 -7.81
CA SER A 190 -5.08 -19.32 -7.92
C SER A 190 -4.50 -18.48 -9.06
N GLN A 191 -5.27 -18.33 -10.14
CA GLN A 191 -5.02 -17.34 -11.21
C GLN A 191 -5.62 -15.96 -10.88
N PHE A 192 -6.08 -15.80 -9.65
CA PHE A 192 -6.83 -14.63 -9.21
C PHE A 192 -5.91 -13.60 -8.60
N VAL A 193 -6.07 -12.34 -9.01
CA VAL A 193 -5.31 -11.21 -8.49
C VAL A 193 -6.27 -10.31 -7.71
N PRO A 194 -6.11 -10.14 -6.39
CA PRO A 194 -6.90 -9.18 -5.65
C PRO A 194 -6.72 -7.76 -6.17
N GLN A 195 -7.82 -7.02 -6.22
CA GLN A 195 -7.82 -5.67 -6.72
C GLN A 195 -7.39 -4.67 -5.64
N ALA A 196 -6.28 -3.99 -5.91
CA ALA A 196 -5.75 -2.96 -5.04
C ALA A 196 -4.90 -1.95 -5.82
N ARG A 197 -4.82 -0.73 -5.29
CA ARG A 197 -3.90 0.31 -5.72
C ARG A 197 -3.13 0.81 -4.51
N ILE A 198 -1.82 0.72 -4.55
CA ILE A 198 -0.92 1.11 -3.47
C ILE A 198 -0.17 2.36 -3.92
N ILE A 199 -0.22 3.42 -3.13
CA ILE A 199 0.35 4.72 -3.47
C ILE A 199 1.29 5.18 -2.35
N GLY A 200 2.45 5.71 -2.74
CA GLY A 200 3.39 6.30 -1.80
C GLY A 200 4.18 7.46 -2.38
N SER A 201 4.87 8.16 -1.50
CA SER A 201 5.75 9.27 -1.82
C SER A 201 7.17 8.76 -2.05
N PRO A 202 7.84 9.08 -3.17
CA PRO A 202 9.23 8.66 -3.41
C PRO A 202 10.19 9.12 -2.31
N VAL A 203 11.17 8.27 -2.00
CA VAL A 203 12.28 8.63 -1.10
C VAL A 203 13.25 9.54 -1.85
N PRO A 204 13.61 10.72 -1.32
CA PRO A 204 14.62 11.57 -1.93
C PRO A 204 15.96 10.85 -2.05
N GLU A 205 16.54 10.81 -3.24
CA GLU A 205 17.86 10.19 -3.43
C GLU A 205 18.95 10.99 -2.70
N PRO A 206 19.80 10.36 -1.85
CA PRO A 206 20.89 11.05 -1.18
C PRO A 206 21.93 11.64 -2.16
N ALA A 207 22.08 11.01 -3.33
CA ALA A 207 23.09 11.38 -4.32
C ALA A 207 22.80 12.74 -4.98
N THR A 208 21.54 13.09 -5.21
CA THR A 208 21.17 14.40 -5.74
C THR A 208 21.50 15.51 -4.74
N LEU A 209 21.30 15.28 -3.45
CA LEU A 209 21.71 16.23 -2.40
C LEU A 209 23.24 16.39 -2.34
N ALA A 210 23.99 15.28 -2.45
CA ALA A 210 25.45 15.32 -2.45
C ALA A 210 26.02 16.02 -3.70
N LEU A 211 25.44 15.77 -4.88
CA LEU A 211 25.84 16.41 -6.13
C LEU A 211 25.54 17.91 -6.11
N PHE A 212 24.38 18.32 -5.57
CA PHE A 212 24.07 19.73 -5.35
C PHE A 212 25.04 20.39 -4.37
N GLY A 213 25.32 19.72 -3.24
CA GLY A 213 26.26 20.22 -2.23
C GLY A 213 27.67 20.42 -2.79
N THR A 214 28.19 19.43 -3.52
CA THR A 214 29.52 19.50 -4.14
C THR A 214 29.58 20.51 -5.29
N GLY A 215 28.53 20.61 -6.11
CA GLY A 215 28.42 21.65 -7.14
C GLY A 215 28.47 23.07 -6.57
N LEU A 216 27.72 23.32 -5.49
CA LEU A 216 27.74 24.61 -4.78
C LEU A 216 29.14 24.93 -4.25
N LEU A 217 29.78 23.99 -3.54
CA LEU A 217 31.14 24.17 -3.03
C LEU A 217 32.13 24.49 -4.17
N GLY A 218 32.06 23.77 -5.29
CA GLY A 218 32.89 24.03 -6.46
C GLY A 218 32.79 25.47 -6.99
N THR A 219 31.58 26.04 -7.03
CA THR A 219 31.38 27.44 -7.46
C THR A 219 31.97 28.45 -6.48
N PHE A 220 31.90 28.21 -5.16
CA PHE A 220 32.48 29.09 -4.16
C PHE A 220 34.01 29.09 -4.17
N PHE A 221 34.63 27.93 -4.38
CA PHE A 221 36.10 27.82 -4.38
C PHE A 221 36.76 28.29 -5.69
N ARG A 222 36.06 28.28 -6.83
CA ARG A 222 36.62 28.70 -8.12
C ARG A 222 36.86 30.22 -8.24
N ARG A 223 36.25 31.05 -7.38
CA ARG A 223 36.38 32.52 -7.43
C ARG A 223 37.70 33.09 -6.90
N LYS A 224 38.61 32.30 -6.30
CA LYS A 224 39.84 32.82 -5.65
C LYS A 224 41.11 32.89 -6.53
N LYS A 225 41.04 32.68 -7.86
CA LYS A 225 42.26 32.59 -8.72
C LYS A 225 42.42 33.64 -9.83
N PHE A 226 41.72 34.78 -9.77
CA PHE A 226 41.99 35.91 -10.66
C PHE A 226 42.35 37.17 -9.85
N VAL A 227 43.61 37.23 -9.40
CA VAL A 227 44.34 38.46 -9.04
C VAL A 227 45.77 38.29 -9.52
#